data_AF-A0AAD6T181-F1
#
_entry.id   AF-A0AAD6T181-F1
#
_cell.length_a   1.000
_cell.length_b   1.000
_cell.length_c   1.000
_cell.angle_alpha   90.00
_cell.angle_beta   90.00
_cell.angle_gamma   90.00
#
_symmetry.space_group_name_H-M   'P 1'
#
loop_
_entity.id
_entity.type
_entity.pdbx_description
1 polymer ?
#
loop_
_entity_poly.entity_id
_entity_poly.type
_entity_poly.pdbx_seq_one_letter_code
_entity_poly.pdbx_strand_id
1 'polypeptide(L)'
;MVLGLKPGPGKIKKSLLKAQEQQFKEYRQALDKIHADEKYRKENPPPPEVIESLATVVQHGVVLLKDPAPWPDTLISIEHSPHRVELLHHMFATVAPATVSQIMRHDFNPMDLVKLNPRRCWDAFEKGGALRDYPSLHSLLVPLCLYFSVLQAACAASGHAEATRIVGEGGLRYTAHLVELEEAFQWSAVVQYHMQFHNKRRQDMAIGDFSQWAFGDRELMNRLLVGRQRGRRGGRQLSLISSAASAKSCPKRF
;
A
#
# COMPACT_ATOMS: atom_id res chain seq x y z
N MET A 1 -53.40 -22.36 23.09
CA MET A 1 -52.43 -21.45 22.45
C MET A 1 -51.07 -21.68 23.10
N VAL A 2 -50.12 -22.23 22.34
CA VAL A 2 -48.79 -22.65 22.85
C VAL A 2 -47.87 -21.43 22.96
N LEU A 3 -47.39 -21.16 24.17
CA LEU A 3 -46.41 -20.11 24.46
C LEU A 3 -45.01 -20.55 24.02
N GLY A 4 -44.44 -19.83 23.04
CA GLY A 4 -43.08 -20.04 22.56
C GLY A 4 -42.03 -19.60 23.57
N LEU A 5 -41.31 -20.57 24.14
CA LEU A 5 -40.19 -20.35 25.07
C LEU A 5 -39.01 -19.68 24.34
N LYS A 6 -38.64 -18.47 24.79
CA LYS A 6 -37.42 -17.80 24.34
C LYS A 6 -36.18 -18.61 24.75
N PRO A 7 -35.21 -18.86 23.85
CA PRO A 7 -34.02 -19.62 24.19
C PRO A 7 -33.11 -18.84 25.16
N GLY A 8 -32.72 -19.49 26.25
CA GLY A 8 -31.85 -18.92 27.27
C GLY A 8 -30.44 -18.56 26.76
N PRO A 9 -29.76 -17.60 27.41
CA PRO A 9 -28.51 -16.96 26.95
C PRO A 9 -27.33 -17.92 26.70
N GLY A 10 -27.34 -19.11 27.31
CA GLY A 10 -26.32 -20.15 27.10
C GLY A 10 -26.44 -20.90 25.76
N LYS A 11 -27.63 -20.96 25.15
CA LYS A 11 -27.83 -21.63 23.86
C LYS A 11 -27.32 -20.79 22.68
N ILE A 12 -27.45 -19.47 22.78
CA ILE A 12 -27.01 -18.50 21.77
C ILE A 12 -25.48 -18.51 21.60
N LYS A 13 -24.73 -18.63 22.71
CA LYS A 13 -23.26 -18.70 22.67
C LYS A 13 -22.75 -19.98 21.99
N LYS A 14 -23.42 -21.11 22.21
CA LYS A 14 -23.06 -22.40 21.58
C LYS A 14 -23.37 -22.43 20.09
N SER A 15 -24.49 -21.85 19.66
CA SER A 15 -24.82 -21.74 18.24
C SER A 15 -23.87 -20.80 17.50
N LEU A 16 -23.46 -19.70 18.13
CA LEU A 16 -22.50 -18.75 17.54
C LEU A 16 -21.11 -19.37 17.38
N LEU A 17 -20.64 -20.10 18.40
CA LEU A 17 -19.34 -20.79 18.33
C LEU A 17 -19.31 -21.83 17.21
N LYS A 18 -20.38 -22.63 17.06
CA LYS A 18 -20.50 -23.60 15.96
C LYS A 18 -20.51 -22.94 14.58
N ALA A 19 -21.15 -21.77 14.45
CA ALA A 19 -21.15 -21.03 13.19
C ALA A 19 -19.74 -20.51 12.84
N GLN A 20 -18.99 -20.03 13.84
CA GLN A 20 -17.59 -19.61 13.65
C GLN A 20 -16.67 -20.78 13.25
N GLU A 21 -16.80 -21.93 13.92
CA GLU A 21 -16.02 -23.13 13.57
C GLU A 21 -16.30 -23.60 12.13
N GLN A 22 -17.55 -23.52 11.68
CA GLN A 22 -17.94 -23.86 10.33
C GLN A 22 -17.35 -22.89 9.29
N GLN A 23 -17.37 -21.59 9.57
CA GLN A 23 -16.73 -20.59 8.70
C GLN A 23 -15.21 -20.81 8.59
N PHE A 24 -14.53 -21.12 9.69
CA PHE A 24 -13.10 -21.43 9.66
C PHE A 24 -12.79 -22.70 8.85
N LYS A 25 -13.68 -23.70 8.89
CA LYS A 25 -13.55 -24.92 8.10
C LYS A 25 -13.69 -24.65 6.60
N GLU A 26 -14.67 -23.85 6.22
CA GLU A 26 -14.88 -23.45 4.81
C GLU A 26 -13.71 -22.62 4.28
N TYR A 27 -13.18 -21.70 5.09
CA TYR A 27 -12.01 -20.91 4.74
C TYR A 27 -10.76 -21.77 4.48
N ARG A 28 -10.48 -22.77 5.33
CA ARG A 28 -9.37 -23.71 5.11
C ARG A 28 -9.54 -24.51 3.82
N GLN A 29 -10.75 -25.02 3.56
CA GLN A 29 -11.04 -25.73 2.32
C GLN A 29 -10.86 -24.86 1.07
N ALA A 30 -11.19 -23.57 1.15
CA ALA A 30 -10.96 -22.63 0.05
C ALA A 30 -9.46 -22.39 -0.20
N LEU A 31 -8.66 -22.24 0.85
CA LEU A 31 -7.20 -22.10 0.74
C LEU A 31 -6.54 -23.35 0.15
N ASP A 32 -6.97 -24.55 0.59
CA ASP A 32 -6.44 -25.80 0.06
C ASP A 32 -6.74 -25.95 -1.44
N LYS A 33 -7.91 -25.49 -1.90
CA LYS A 33 -8.26 -25.44 -3.33
C LYS A 33 -7.38 -24.47 -4.11
N ILE A 34 -7.10 -23.29 -3.57
CA ILE A 34 -6.23 -22.29 -4.20
C ILE A 34 -4.80 -22.84 -4.32
N HIS A 35 -4.26 -23.43 -3.25
CA HIS A 35 -2.91 -24.02 -3.30
C HIS A 35 -2.84 -25.23 -4.23
N ALA A 36 -3.90 -26.05 -4.32
CA ALA A 36 -3.98 -27.14 -5.27
C ALA A 36 -4.01 -26.64 -6.72
N ASP A 37 -4.72 -25.54 -6.99
CA ASP A 37 -4.77 -24.89 -8.30
C ASP A 37 -3.41 -24.28 -8.68
N GLU A 38 -2.73 -23.60 -7.75
CA GLU A 38 -1.37 -23.10 -7.97
C GLU A 38 -0.36 -24.22 -8.22
N LYS A 39 -0.48 -25.34 -7.48
CA LYS A 39 0.36 -26.53 -7.69
C LYS A 39 0.09 -27.13 -9.07
N TYR A 40 -1.18 -27.27 -9.45
CA TYR A 40 -1.59 -27.75 -10.77
C TYR A 40 -1.06 -26.84 -11.90
N ARG A 41 -1.12 -25.53 -11.71
CA ARG A 41 -0.61 -24.52 -12.66
C ARG A 41 0.91 -24.56 -12.81
N LYS A 42 1.64 -24.87 -11.74
CA LYS A 42 3.11 -25.06 -11.79
C LYS A 42 3.50 -26.37 -12.47
N GLU A 43 2.73 -27.43 -12.25
CA GLU A 43 2.98 -28.76 -12.85
C GLU A 43 2.50 -28.84 -14.30
N ASN A 44 1.52 -28.01 -14.70
CA ASN A 44 0.96 -27.94 -16.04
C ASN A 44 1.02 -26.48 -16.54
N PRO A 45 2.23 -25.97 -16.88
CA PRO A 45 2.33 -24.65 -17.48
C PRO A 45 1.52 -24.62 -18.78
N PRO A 46 0.77 -23.54 -19.06
CA PRO A 46 0.00 -23.42 -20.28
C PRO A 46 0.92 -23.53 -21.52
N PRO A 47 0.42 -24.08 -22.64
CA PRO A 47 1.19 -24.17 -23.88
C PRO A 47 1.75 -22.80 -24.30
N PRO A 48 2.94 -22.76 -24.93
CA PRO A 48 3.60 -21.51 -25.30
C PRO A 48 2.72 -20.55 -26.12
N GLU A 49 1.80 -21.07 -26.94
CA GLU A 49 0.83 -20.27 -27.73
C GLU A 49 -0.17 -19.48 -26.85
N VAL A 50 -0.53 -20.01 -25.68
CA VAL A 50 -1.40 -19.35 -24.69
C VAL A 50 -0.60 -18.33 -23.88
N ILE A 51 0.69 -18.60 -23.64
CA ILE A 51 1.61 -17.64 -22.99
C ILE A 51 1.88 -16.45 -23.91
N GLU A 52 2.08 -16.67 -25.21
CA GLU A 52 2.20 -15.57 -26.18
C GLU A 52 0.89 -14.80 -26.32
N SER A 53 -0.28 -15.45 -26.32
CA SER A 53 -1.57 -14.75 -26.31
C SER A 53 -1.80 -13.95 -25.02
N LEU A 54 -1.43 -14.47 -23.85
CA LEU A 54 -1.53 -13.75 -22.57
C LEU A 54 -0.47 -12.66 -22.43
N ALA A 55 0.75 -12.87 -22.91
CA ALA A 55 1.79 -11.84 -23.00
C ALA A 55 1.37 -10.73 -23.97
N THR A 56 0.68 -11.09 -25.06
CA THR A 56 0.09 -10.15 -26.02
C THR A 56 -1.10 -9.43 -25.39
N VAL A 57 -1.96 -10.06 -24.60
CA VAL A 57 -3.07 -9.40 -23.88
C VAL A 57 -2.57 -8.53 -22.73
N VAL A 58 -1.51 -8.92 -22.03
CA VAL A 58 -0.87 -8.09 -21.00
C VAL A 58 -0.09 -6.94 -21.64
N GLN A 59 0.61 -7.15 -22.78
CA GLN A 59 1.25 -6.07 -23.53
C GLN A 59 0.24 -5.13 -24.18
N HIS A 60 -0.86 -5.63 -24.77
CA HIS A 60 -1.91 -4.77 -25.35
C HIS A 60 -2.78 -4.11 -24.28
N GLY A 61 -2.99 -4.75 -23.12
CA GLY A 61 -3.62 -4.15 -21.94
C GLY A 61 -2.76 -3.07 -21.29
N VAL A 62 -1.43 -3.21 -21.34
CA VAL A 62 -0.47 -2.18 -20.90
C VAL A 62 -0.28 -1.08 -21.95
N VAL A 63 -0.44 -1.38 -23.24
CA VAL A 63 -0.35 -0.39 -24.34
C VAL A 63 -1.62 0.47 -24.44
N LEU A 64 -2.79 0.00 -24.01
CA LEU A 64 -4.02 0.81 -23.95
C LEU A 64 -4.03 1.88 -22.84
N LEU A 65 -3.02 1.91 -21.97
CA LEU A 65 -2.82 2.97 -20.97
C LEU A 65 -1.69 3.95 -21.35
N LYS A 66 -1.12 3.82 -22.55
CA LYS A 66 0.04 4.63 -22.94
C LYS A 66 -0.33 6.06 -23.34
N ASP A 67 -1.59 6.30 -23.62
CA ASP A 67 -2.17 7.64 -23.78
C ASP A 67 -3.45 7.71 -22.94
N PRO A 68 -3.38 8.00 -21.62
CA PRO A 68 -4.58 8.50 -20.96
C PRO A 68 -4.96 9.75 -21.75
N ALA A 69 -6.12 9.71 -22.41
CA ALA A 69 -6.70 10.90 -23.01
C ALA A 69 -6.50 12.04 -22.03
N PRO A 70 -5.99 13.22 -22.46
CA PRO A 70 -5.77 14.35 -21.58
C PRO A 70 -7.07 14.51 -20.79
N TRP A 71 -6.98 14.24 -19.50
CA TRP A 71 -8.14 14.30 -18.63
C TRP A 71 -8.67 15.71 -18.80
N PRO A 72 -9.95 15.88 -19.14
CA PRO A 72 -10.45 17.23 -19.37
C PRO A 72 -10.11 18.06 -18.13
N ASP A 73 -9.65 19.29 -18.32
CA ASP A 73 -9.25 20.27 -17.28
C ASP A 73 -10.32 20.44 -16.16
N THR A 74 -11.48 19.81 -16.33
CA THR A 74 -12.64 19.71 -15.45
C THR A 74 -12.50 18.78 -14.22
N LEU A 75 -11.35 18.14 -13.96
CA LEU A 75 -11.23 17.19 -12.83
C LEU A 75 -11.40 17.84 -11.43
N ILE A 76 -11.55 19.15 -11.34
CA ILE A 76 -11.94 19.86 -10.11
C ILE A 76 -13.18 20.75 -10.32
N SER A 77 -14.22 20.24 -10.97
CA SER A 77 -15.57 20.85 -10.90
C SER A 77 -16.36 20.44 -9.66
N ILE A 78 -15.73 19.83 -8.65
CA ILE A 78 -16.40 19.55 -7.37
C ILE A 78 -16.76 20.86 -6.65
N GLU A 79 -15.94 21.90 -6.81
CA GLU A 79 -16.19 23.21 -6.18
C GLU A 79 -17.48 23.88 -6.67
N HIS A 80 -17.94 23.56 -7.88
CA HIS A 80 -19.17 24.14 -8.44
C HIS A 80 -20.45 23.54 -7.83
N SER A 81 -20.34 22.49 -6.99
CA SER A 81 -21.48 21.86 -6.34
C SER A 81 -21.32 21.85 -4.81
N PRO A 82 -21.87 22.85 -4.09
CA PRO A 82 -21.70 22.97 -2.64
C PRO A 82 -22.18 21.71 -1.88
N HIS A 83 -23.24 21.07 -2.36
CA HIS A 83 -23.78 19.84 -1.76
C HIS A 83 -22.79 18.67 -1.76
N ARG A 84 -21.94 18.56 -2.80
CA ARG A 84 -20.96 17.47 -2.90
C ARG A 84 -19.81 17.67 -1.90
N VAL A 85 -19.42 18.92 -1.69
CA VAL A 85 -18.41 19.30 -0.71
C VAL A 85 -18.92 19.06 0.72
N GLU A 86 -20.17 19.45 1.01
CA GLU A 86 -20.83 19.19 2.31
C GLU A 86 -20.91 17.70 2.62
N LEU A 87 -21.26 16.86 1.63
CA LEU A 87 -21.31 15.41 1.80
C LEU A 87 -19.93 14.84 2.19
N LEU A 88 -18.86 15.29 1.53
CA LEU A 88 -17.49 14.86 1.85
C LEU A 88 -17.11 15.28 3.27
N HIS A 89 -17.42 16.51 3.68
CA HIS A 89 -17.19 16.94 5.06
C HIS A 89 -17.96 16.10 6.07
N HIS A 90 -19.20 15.70 5.75
CA HIS A 90 -19.97 14.81 6.61
C HIS A 90 -19.37 13.40 6.69
N MET A 91 -18.93 12.83 5.55
CA MET A 91 -18.28 11.51 5.51
C MET A 91 -16.98 11.46 6.29
N PHE A 92 -16.23 12.57 6.31
CA PHE A 92 -14.94 12.70 6.98
C PHE A 92 -15.02 13.67 8.16
N ALA A 93 -16.06 13.58 8.98
CA ALA A 93 -16.30 14.49 10.11
C ALA A 93 -15.15 14.52 11.16
N THR A 94 -14.29 13.50 11.18
CA THR A 94 -13.10 13.43 12.04
C THR A 94 -11.90 14.20 11.49
N VAL A 95 -11.96 14.65 10.23
CA VAL A 95 -10.92 15.42 9.56
C VAL A 95 -11.37 16.87 9.46
N ALA A 96 -10.45 17.81 9.72
CA ALA A 96 -10.76 19.23 9.61
C ALA A 96 -11.27 19.56 8.18
N PRO A 97 -12.36 20.33 8.02
CA PRO A 97 -12.92 20.65 6.70
C PRO A 97 -11.88 21.26 5.75
N ALA A 98 -11.05 22.18 6.24
CA ALA A 98 -9.97 22.78 5.45
C ALA A 98 -8.98 21.75 4.90
N THR A 99 -8.68 20.69 5.66
CA THR A 99 -7.80 19.61 5.24
C THR A 99 -8.46 18.76 4.14
N VAL A 100 -9.75 18.46 4.26
CA VAL A 100 -10.51 17.76 3.21
C VAL A 100 -10.45 18.58 1.91
N SER A 101 -10.70 19.88 1.96
CA SER A 101 -10.63 20.77 0.79
C SER A 101 -9.22 20.83 0.19
N GLN A 102 -8.16 20.86 1.01
CA GLN A 102 -6.79 20.81 0.53
C GLN A 102 -6.47 19.51 -0.22
N ILE A 103 -6.97 18.36 0.25
CA ILE A 103 -6.77 17.07 -0.44
C ILE A 103 -7.49 17.08 -1.79
N MET A 104 -8.74 17.59 -1.81
CA MET A 104 -9.55 17.70 -3.03
C MET A 104 -8.89 18.58 -4.09
N ARG A 105 -8.21 19.66 -3.69
CA ARG A 105 -7.48 20.57 -4.58
C ARG A 105 -6.06 20.09 -4.92
N HIS A 106 -5.64 18.97 -4.37
CA HIS A 106 -4.26 18.46 -4.47
C HIS A 106 -3.22 19.42 -3.87
N ASP A 107 -3.65 20.32 -2.98
CA ASP A 107 -2.82 21.31 -2.27
C ASP A 107 -2.29 20.82 -0.92
N PHE A 108 -2.70 19.62 -0.49
CA PHE A 108 -2.34 19.05 0.80
C PHE A 108 -0.84 18.75 0.94
N ASN A 109 -0.18 19.30 1.95
CA ASN A 109 1.24 19.06 2.20
C ASN A 109 1.48 17.62 2.73
N PRO A 110 2.36 16.79 2.14
CA PRO A 110 2.66 15.46 2.67
C PRO A 110 3.16 15.44 4.12
N MET A 111 3.83 16.51 4.57
CA MET A 111 4.26 16.67 5.96
C MET A 111 3.07 16.79 6.93
N ASP A 112 1.94 17.29 6.43
CA ASP A 112 0.71 17.41 7.18
C ASP A 112 -0.04 16.08 7.23
N LEU A 113 0.44 15.00 6.61
CA LEU A 113 -0.27 13.72 6.64
C LEU A 113 -0.51 13.23 8.08
N VAL A 114 0.37 13.56 9.02
CA VAL A 114 0.22 13.21 10.45
C VAL A 114 -1.06 13.79 11.07
N LYS A 115 -1.54 14.91 10.53
CA LYS A 115 -2.78 15.60 10.90
C LYS A 115 -4.03 14.75 10.66
N LEU A 116 -3.94 13.79 9.74
CA LEU A 116 -5.04 12.89 9.42
C LEU A 116 -5.17 11.73 10.42
N ASN A 117 -4.29 11.61 11.42
CA ASN A 117 -4.34 10.51 12.36
C ASN A 117 -5.31 10.83 13.52
N PRO A 118 -6.50 10.19 13.59
CA PRO A 118 -7.49 10.49 14.62
C PRO A 118 -7.04 10.06 16.04
N ARG A 119 -6.03 9.19 16.14
CA ARG A 119 -5.53 8.69 17.43
C ARG A 119 -4.47 9.59 18.06
N ARG A 120 -3.89 10.53 17.31
CA ARG A 120 -2.91 11.46 17.88
C ARG A 120 -3.64 12.72 18.31
N CYS A 121 -3.86 12.84 19.62
CA CYS A 121 -4.24 14.11 20.23
C CYS A 121 -3.15 15.13 19.87
N TRP A 122 -3.58 16.29 19.38
CA TRP A 122 -2.77 17.26 18.66
C TRP A 122 -1.76 18.02 19.52
N ASP A 123 -1.82 17.86 20.84
CA ASP A 123 -1.14 18.71 21.82
C ASP A 123 0.40 18.58 21.85
N ALA A 124 1.01 17.69 21.06
CA ALA A 124 2.44 17.35 21.16
C ALA A 124 3.31 17.70 19.93
N PHE A 125 2.76 18.31 18.87
CA PHE A 125 3.44 18.37 17.56
C PHE A 125 4.25 19.63 17.24
N GLU A 126 4.34 20.63 18.12
CA GLU A 126 4.89 21.92 17.71
C GLU A 126 6.40 21.96 17.38
N LYS A 127 7.20 20.90 17.57
CA LYS A 127 8.66 20.93 17.32
C LYS A 127 9.27 19.63 16.75
N GLY A 128 8.60 18.97 15.80
CA GLY A 128 9.09 17.75 15.14
C GLY A 128 9.46 17.93 13.66
N GLY A 129 10.44 17.17 13.17
CA GLY A 129 10.64 16.95 11.73
C GLY A 129 10.11 15.58 11.32
N ALA A 130 9.94 15.31 10.01
CA ALA A 130 9.24 14.14 9.46
C ALA A 130 9.52 12.79 10.16
N LEU A 131 10.78 12.51 10.50
CA LEU A 131 11.16 11.25 11.15
C LEU A 131 10.58 11.08 12.57
N ARG A 132 10.36 12.19 13.29
CA ARG A 132 9.68 12.17 14.60
C ARG A 132 8.18 11.94 14.44
N ASP A 133 7.62 12.46 13.36
CA ASP A 133 6.17 12.40 13.11
C ASP A 133 5.75 10.99 12.69
N TYR A 134 6.64 10.29 11.95
CA TYR A 134 6.44 8.92 11.49
C TYR A 134 7.49 7.96 12.05
N PRO A 135 7.37 7.51 13.32
CA PRO A 135 8.33 6.58 13.93
C PRO A 135 8.25 5.15 13.37
N SER A 136 7.18 4.79 12.65
CA SER A 136 6.99 3.43 12.10
C SER A 136 6.13 3.43 10.83
N LEU A 137 6.18 2.33 10.07
CA LEU A 137 5.32 2.12 8.90
C LEU A 137 3.84 2.35 9.22
N HIS A 138 3.37 1.80 10.34
CA HIS A 138 1.98 1.94 10.75
C HIS A 138 1.58 3.41 10.98
N SER A 139 2.48 4.21 11.56
CA SER A 139 2.23 5.65 11.80
C SER A 139 2.09 6.46 10.50
N LEU A 140 2.65 5.97 9.40
CA LEU A 140 2.53 6.56 8.07
C LEU A 140 1.31 6.01 7.31
N LEU A 141 1.10 4.69 7.32
CA LEU A 141 0.07 4.03 6.52
C LEU A 141 -1.35 4.43 6.95
N VAL A 142 -1.64 4.56 8.25
CA VAL A 142 -2.99 4.91 8.72
C VAL A 142 -3.47 6.25 8.12
N PRO A 143 -2.75 7.37 8.29
CA PRO A 143 -3.19 8.62 7.68
C PRO A 143 -3.08 8.62 6.15
N LEU A 144 -2.15 7.87 5.55
CA LEU A 144 -2.07 7.70 4.09
C LEU A 144 -3.31 7.02 3.51
N CYS A 145 -3.80 5.96 4.14
CA CYS A 145 -5.04 5.30 3.74
C CYS A 145 -6.24 6.25 3.86
N LEU A 146 -6.27 7.09 4.89
CA LEU A 146 -7.33 8.10 5.02
C LEU A 146 -7.23 9.17 3.91
N TYR A 147 -6.03 9.62 3.58
CA TYR A 147 -5.79 10.51 2.45
C TYR A 147 -6.35 9.93 1.14
N PHE A 148 -6.03 8.67 0.81
CA PHE A 148 -6.58 8.03 -0.39
C PHE A 148 -8.10 7.84 -0.33
N SER A 149 -8.65 7.58 0.86
CA SER A 149 -10.10 7.46 1.03
C SER A 149 -10.82 8.78 0.73
N VAL A 150 -10.28 9.91 1.20
CA VAL A 150 -10.79 11.26 0.90
C VAL A 150 -10.68 11.54 -0.60
N LEU A 151 -9.52 11.27 -1.19
CA LEU A 151 -9.26 11.50 -2.61
C LEU A 151 -10.20 10.66 -3.49
N GLN A 152 -10.36 9.38 -3.19
CA GLN A 152 -11.25 8.48 -3.92
C GLN A 152 -12.72 8.91 -3.79
N ALA A 153 -13.15 9.32 -2.61
CA ALA A 153 -14.50 9.84 -2.40
C ALA A 153 -14.73 11.15 -3.18
N ALA A 154 -13.73 12.02 -3.26
CA ALA A 154 -13.78 13.23 -4.07
C ALA A 154 -13.93 12.91 -5.57
N CYS A 155 -13.13 11.98 -6.10
CA CYS A 155 -13.27 11.50 -7.47
C CYS A 155 -14.67 10.89 -7.71
N ALA A 156 -15.19 10.10 -6.77
CA ALA A 156 -16.52 9.51 -6.89
C ALA A 156 -17.61 10.59 -6.90
N ALA A 157 -17.53 11.56 -5.98
CA ALA A 157 -18.45 12.68 -5.90
C ALA A 157 -18.41 13.55 -7.16
N SER A 158 -17.26 13.66 -7.84
CA SER A 158 -17.14 14.39 -9.10
C SER A 158 -17.80 13.69 -10.29
N GLY A 159 -18.14 12.39 -10.17
CA GLY A 159 -18.69 11.58 -11.25
C GLY A 159 -17.64 10.91 -12.15
N HIS A 160 -16.35 11.03 -11.82
CA HIS A 160 -15.26 10.42 -12.58
C HIS A 160 -14.98 9.00 -12.07
N ALA A 161 -15.76 8.03 -12.57
CA ALA A 161 -15.64 6.62 -12.19
C ALA A 161 -14.23 6.05 -12.45
N GLU A 162 -13.62 6.42 -13.59
CA GLU A 162 -12.28 5.94 -13.92
C GLU A 162 -11.20 6.53 -13.00
N ALA A 163 -11.24 7.83 -12.71
CA ALA A 163 -10.33 8.44 -11.74
C ALA A 163 -10.48 7.80 -10.35
N THR A 164 -11.72 7.51 -9.93
CA THR A 164 -12.02 6.80 -8.68
C THR A 164 -11.34 5.43 -8.65
N ARG A 165 -11.45 4.67 -9.75
CA ARG A 165 -10.83 3.35 -9.89
C ARG A 165 -9.30 3.44 -9.85
N ILE A 166 -8.72 4.36 -10.62
CA ILE A 166 -7.27 4.58 -10.70
C ILE A 166 -6.70 4.99 -9.34
N VAL A 167 -7.34 5.91 -8.63
CA VAL A 167 -6.91 6.33 -7.28
C VAL A 167 -6.96 5.17 -6.31
N GLY A 168 -8.04 4.37 -6.31
CA GLY A 168 -8.16 3.21 -5.44
C GLY A 168 -7.07 2.16 -5.71
N GLU A 169 -6.85 1.82 -6.98
CA GLU A 169 -5.82 0.86 -7.39
C GLU A 169 -4.40 1.39 -7.10
N GLY A 170 -4.13 2.65 -7.46
CA GLY A 170 -2.86 3.30 -7.22
C GLY A 170 -2.52 3.42 -5.74
N GLY A 171 -3.51 3.77 -4.90
CA GLY A 171 -3.34 3.82 -3.45
C GLY A 171 -3.00 2.45 -2.84
N LEU A 172 -3.68 1.39 -3.30
CA LEU A 172 -3.37 0.03 -2.85
C LEU A 172 -1.96 -0.40 -3.28
N ARG A 173 -1.58 -0.19 -4.55
CA ARG A 173 -0.24 -0.52 -5.03
C ARG A 173 0.85 0.27 -4.32
N TYR A 174 0.63 1.55 -4.09
CA TYR A 174 1.61 2.39 -3.41
C TYR A 174 1.82 1.99 -1.95
N THR A 175 0.73 1.63 -1.24
CA THR A 175 0.85 1.14 0.14
C THR A 175 1.61 -0.18 0.21
N ALA A 176 1.36 -1.11 -0.73
CA ALA A 176 2.16 -2.33 -0.86
C ALA A 176 3.64 -2.03 -1.14
N HIS A 177 3.93 -1.11 -2.06
CA HIS A 177 5.29 -0.66 -2.36
C HIS A 177 6.01 -0.10 -1.13
N LEU A 178 5.33 0.70 -0.30
CA LEU A 178 5.91 1.21 0.94
C LEU A 178 6.25 0.11 1.96
N VAL A 179 5.46 -0.97 2.01
CA VAL A 179 5.76 -2.16 2.83
C VAL A 179 7.06 -2.80 2.34
N GLU A 180 7.17 -3.06 1.04
CA GLU A 180 8.38 -3.64 0.42
C GLU A 180 9.63 -2.76 0.69
N LEU A 181 9.49 -1.44 0.58
CA LEU A 181 10.57 -0.52 0.87
C LEU A 181 10.99 -0.53 2.35
N GLU A 182 10.04 -0.64 3.28
CA GLU A 182 10.35 -0.70 4.72
C GLU A 182 11.10 -1.97 5.11
N GLU A 183 10.80 -3.09 4.45
CA GLU A 183 11.52 -4.34 4.65
C GLU A 183 12.97 -4.25 4.13
N ALA A 184 13.17 -3.60 2.99
CA ALA A 184 14.46 -3.56 2.30
C ALA A 184 15.39 -2.42 2.76
N PHE A 185 14.86 -1.28 3.19
CA PHE A 185 15.61 -0.04 3.39
C PHE A 185 15.39 0.58 4.77
N GLN A 186 16.35 1.42 5.20
CA GLN A 186 16.25 2.15 6.44
C GLN A 186 14.99 3.02 6.45
N TRP A 187 14.23 2.97 7.55
CA TRP A 187 12.94 3.65 7.65
C TRP A 187 13.02 5.17 7.37
N SER A 188 14.08 5.84 7.84
CA SER A 188 14.29 7.26 7.55
C SER A 188 14.42 7.58 6.07
N ALA A 189 15.03 6.68 5.29
CA ALA A 189 15.13 6.80 3.83
C ALA A 189 13.76 6.59 3.16
N VAL A 190 12.97 5.63 3.65
CA VAL A 190 11.61 5.36 3.15
C VAL A 190 10.68 6.54 3.41
N VAL A 191 10.76 7.18 4.58
CA VAL A 191 10.00 8.41 4.88
C VAL A 191 10.41 9.55 3.95
N GLN A 192 11.72 9.76 3.70
CA GLN A 192 12.18 10.77 2.74
C GLN A 192 11.68 10.50 1.33
N TYR A 193 11.73 9.23 0.89
CA TYR A 193 11.18 8.79 -0.39
C TYR A 193 9.68 9.11 -0.46
N HIS A 194 8.91 8.74 0.56
CA HIS A 194 7.48 9.00 0.60
C HIS A 194 7.15 10.49 0.44
N MET A 195 7.84 11.38 1.17
CA MET A 195 7.59 12.83 1.11
C MET A 195 7.86 13.41 -0.28
N GLN A 196 8.96 13.02 -0.91
CA GLN A 196 9.30 13.50 -2.26
C GLN A 196 8.38 12.90 -3.32
N PHE A 197 8.07 11.60 -3.20
CA PHE A 197 7.14 10.91 -4.09
C PHE A 197 5.76 11.55 -4.04
N HIS A 198 5.20 11.75 -2.85
CA HIS A 198 3.86 12.36 -2.68
C HIS A 198 3.83 13.79 -3.24
N ASN A 199 4.86 14.60 -3.00
CA ASN A 199 4.93 15.95 -3.60
C ASN A 199 4.91 15.91 -5.13
N LYS A 200 5.61 14.96 -5.77
CA LYS A 200 5.57 14.78 -7.22
C LYS A 200 4.17 14.35 -7.68
N ARG A 201 3.57 13.34 -7.03
CA ARG A 201 2.21 12.87 -7.37
C ARG A 201 1.14 13.95 -7.22
N ARG A 202 1.30 14.91 -6.31
CA ARG A 202 0.40 16.07 -6.22
C ARG A 202 0.43 16.93 -7.47
N GLN A 203 1.61 17.16 -8.03
CA GLN A 203 1.77 17.92 -9.27
C GLN A 203 1.16 17.16 -10.44
N ASP A 204 1.34 15.84 -10.50
CA ASP A 204 0.71 14.98 -11.52
C ASP A 204 -0.83 15.04 -11.41
N MET A 205 -1.39 14.97 -10.19
CA MET A 205 -2.83 15.09 -9.99
C MET A 205 -3.37 16.50 -10.30
N ALA A 206 -2.58 17.55 -10.10
CA ALA A 206 -2.98 18.91 -10.44
C ALA A 206 -3.23 19.10 -11.95
N ILE A 207 -2.60 18.28 -12.80
CA ILE A 207 -2.86 18.21 -14.24
C ILE A 207 -3.81 17.05 -14.62
N GLY A 208 -4.45 16.42 -13.64
CA GLY A 208 -5.41 15.35 -13.83
C GLY A 208 -4.83 13.94 -13.99
N ASP A 209 -3.52 13.73 -13.86
CA ASP A 209 -2.92 12.39 -13.96
C ASP A 209 -2.85 11.67 -12.61
N PHE A 210 -3.81 10.76 -12.38
CA PHE A 210 -3.87 9.92 -11.18
C PHE A 210 -3.12 8.59 -11.33
N SER A 211 -2.75 8.19 -12.55
CA SER A 211 -2.20 6.87 -12.86
C SER A 211 -0.83 6.63 -12.21
N GLN A 212 -0.13 7.73 -11.95
CA GLN A 212 1.23 7.76 -11.45
C GLN A 212 1.40 7.22 -10.04
N TRP A 213 0.33 7.11 -9.25
CA TRP A 213 0.39 6.48 -7.92
C TRP A 213 0.72 4.99 -7.97
N ALA A 214 0.37 4.30 -9.06
CA ALA A 214 0.58 2.86 -9.20
C ALA A 214 2.05 2.47 -9.43
N PHE A 215 2.93 3.43 -9.72
CA PHE A 215 4.31 3.19 -10.13
C PHE A 215 5.30 3.83 -9.17
N GLY A 216 6.25 3.03 -8.66
CA GLY A 216 7.37 3.55 -7.89
C GLY A 216 8.28 4.45 -8.74
N ASP A 217 8.85 5.50 -8.14
CA ASP A 217 9.77 6.40 -8.83
C ASP A 217 11.20 5.85 -8.73
N ARG A 218 11.65 5.19 -9.80
CA ARG A 218 12.98 4.56 -9.86
C ARG A 218 14.12 5.55 -9.66
N GLU A 219 13.98 6.77 -10.19
CA GLU A 219 15.02 7.78 -10.05
C GLU A 219 15.13 8.23 -8.59
N LEU A 220 13.98 8.45 -7.95
CA LEU A 220 13.91 8.80 -6.54
C LEU A 220 14.42 7.66 -5.64
N MET A 221 14.09 6.42 -5.96
CA MET A 221 14.63 5.22 -5.28
C MET A 221 16.16 5.17 -5.38
N ASN A 222 16.71 5.35 -6.59
CA ASN A 222 18.15 5.36 -6.81
C ASN A 222 18.85 6.45 -5.99
N ARG A 223 18.24 7.63 -5.90
CA ARG A 223 18.81 8.77 -5.18
C ARG A 223 18.73 8.62 -3.65
N LEU A 224 17.64 8.09 -3.13
CA LEU A 224 17.36 8.12 -1.69
C LEU A 224 17.58 6.79 -0.96
N LEU A 225 17.49 5.66 -1.66
CA LEU A 225 17.47 4.33 -1.04
C LEU A 225 18.77 3.54 -1.27
N VAL A 226 19.49 3.79 -2.37
CA VAL A 226 20.76 3.11 -2.66
C VAL A 226 21.79 3.42 -1.57
N GLY A 227 22.42 2.36 -1.05
CA GLY A 227 23.38 2.45 0.06
C GLY A 227 22.73 2.55 1.45
N ARG A 228 21.40 2.56 1.54
CA ARG A 228 20.63 2.61 2.80
C ARG A 228 19.81 1.35 3.03
N GLN A 229 20.26 0.21 2.50
CA GLN A 229 19.62 -1.07 2.77
C GLN A 229 19.64 -1.36 4.29
N ARG A 230 18.58 -1.98 4.81
CA ARG A 230 18.65 -2.57 6.14
C ARG A 230 19.71 -3.66 6.10
N GLY A 231 20.73 -3.52 6.94
CA GLY A 231 21.72 -4.59 7.10
C GLY A 231 20.97 -5.87 7.41
N ARG A 232 21.03 -6.85 6.50
CA ARG A 232 20.45 -8.17 6.69
C ARG A 232 20.99 -8.69 8.02
N ARG A 233 20.19 -8.65 9.09
CA ARG A 233 20.54 -9.31 10.35
C ARG A 233 20.63 -10.80 10.02
N GLY A 234 21.86 -11.33 9.93
CA GLY A 234 22.11 -12.77 9.85
C GLY A 234 22.52 -13.27 8.47
N GLY A 235 23.76 -12.99 8.09
CA GLY A 235 24.55 -13.86 7.23
C GLY A 235 25.95 -13.91 7.82
N ARG A 236 26.27 -15.01 8.53
CA ARG A 236 27.59 -15.25 9.14
C ARG A 236 28.68 -14.85 8.16
N GLN A 237 29.56 -13.95 8.60
CA GLN A 237 30.88 -13.81 8.03
C GLN A 237 31.60 -15.15 8.28
N LEU A 238 31.40 -16.14 7.40
CA LEU A 238 32.34 -17.24 7.27
C LEU A 238 33.58 -16.62 6.65
N SER A 239 34.47 -16.14 7.53
CA SER A 239 35.87 -15.97 7.19
C SER A 239 36.39 -17.34 6.80
N LEU A 240 36.38 -17.63 5.50
CA LEU A 240 37.22 -18.65 4.90
C LEU A 240 38.67 -18.21 5.13
N ILE A 241 39.22 -18.60 6.27
CA ILE A 241 40.66 -18.71 6.43
C ILE A 241 41.03 -20.01 5.72
N SER A 242 41.25 -19.90 4.42
CA SER A 242 42.10 -20.83 3.69
C SER A 242 43.54 -20.39 3.92
N SER A 243 44.29 -21.15 4.71
CA SER A 243 45.74 -21.34 4.52
C SER A 243 46.19 -22.48 5.44
N ALA A 244 46.15 -23.71 4.93
CA ALA A 244 47.31 -24.41 4.37
C ALA A 244 48.15 -25.10 5.46
N ALA A 245 47.82 -26.37 5.69
CA ALA A 245 48.69 -27.33 6.33
C ALA A 245 50.01 -27.43 5.55
N SER A 246 51.12 -27.03 6.17
CA SER A 246 52.47 -27.36 5.71
C SER A 246 53.08 -28.35 6.67
N ALA A 247 52.87 -29.63 6.38
CA ALA A 247 53.64 -30.71 6.95
C ALA A 247 55.06 -30.64 6.35
N LYS A 248 56.04 -30.21 7.15
CA LYS A 248 57.46 -30.38 6.81
C LYS A 248 58.06 -31.46 7.71
N SER A 249 58.17 -32.62 7.08
CA SER A 249 59.01 -33.76 7.44
C SER A 249 60.46 -33.32 7.70
N CYS A 250 61.05 -33.84 8.78
CA CYS A 250 62.48 -33.80 9.08
C CYS A 250 63.34 -34.42 7.97
N PRO A 251 64.57 -33.92 7.81
CA PRO A 251 65.71 -34.78 7.52
C PRO A 251 66.81 -34.67 8.58
N LYS A 252 67.33 -35.85 8.93
CA LYS A 252 68.51 -36.11 9.76
C LYS A 252 69.74 -35.31 9.29
N ARG A 253 70.59 -34.89 10.23
CA ARG A 253 72.04 -34.83 10.02
C ARG A 253 72.80 -35.18 11.32
N PHE A 254 73.66 -36.19 11.15
CA PHE A 254 74.91 -36.57 11.80
C PHE A 254 75.07 -36.40 13.31
#